data_AF-A0A197JYG2-F1
#
_entry.id   AF-A0A197JYG2-F1
#
_cell.length_a   1.000
_cell.length_b   1.000
_cell.length_c   1.000
_cell.angle_alpha   90.00
_cell.angle_beta   90.00
_cell.angle_gamma   90.00
#
_symmetry.space_group_name_H-M   'P 1'
#
loop_
_entity.id
_entity.type
_entity.pdbx_description
1 polymer ?
#
loop_
_entity_poly.entity_id
_entity_poly.type
_entity_poly.pdbx_seq_one_letter_code
_entity_poly.pdbx_strand_id
1 'polypeptide(L)'
;MFSPARIASATLSAATRSARSLSGRTTLTAACTRHAAWQTRAPASVVTSTRAYSSAQGRGGIRNLPLAAVALILGGLTLTGAGLWQFYTSGVNAFPEDIRNDLRKALYYQNYGDDREKAIGYYRSALNAAMQHPDLKVDGPEVTGIMIQLGTMFQDMGRTQEAIDVLVMAFEVLVHGRTLGTGNESATVRNAQDQQEGGVVDRFDNNGEQQHLSQEHTPSSSSSVHPHEPRVMDGPTRLKTVGIAQKLGDLYHALKKDQQAERYYLWSVEQLMKSHDQIQARSPTHTSDEERLQNARDRESMRKQFSFDKLPTWMTKTDLGASLEALGGFYTSKGVYSNALPLYMRALSLIEPNSCHAAVLMCNISDAFAGLGNIEDATGWAERGLKIGSAQSGQECDEGCGVILYNLGMLHEMKGDVMKAKDYYNQSKQHGLKTGFDQCIVESNKALKRMKEANEGSQS
;
A
#
# COMPACT_ATOMS: atom_id res chain seq x y z
N MET A 1 5.47 4.66 -8.51
CA MET A 1 4.18 5.09 -9.11
C MET A 1 3.09 4.36 -8.35
N PHE A 2 2.53 5.03 -7.35
CA PHE A 2 1.46 4.51 -6.52
C PHE A 2 0.15 4.60 -7.31
N SER A 3 -0.48 3.47 -7.57
CA SER A 3 -1.79 3.41 -8.22
C SER A 3 -2.87 3.65 -7.16
N PRO A 4 -3.73 4.68 -7.27
CA PRO A 4 -4.67 5.10 -6.23
C PRO A 4 -5.91 4.20 -6.06
N ALA A 5 -5.91 2.96 -6.59
CA ALA A 5 -7.12 2.16 -6.76
C ALA A 5 -7.36 1.07 -5.68
N ARG A 6 -6.89 1.23 -4.43
CA ARG A 6 -7.09 0.18 -3.38
C ARG A 6 -7.65 0.66 -2.03
N ILE A 7 -8.15 1.89 -1.92
CA ILE A 7 -8.68 2.40 -0.63
C ILE A 7 -10.20 2.15 -0.47
N ALA A 8 -10.97 1.97 -1.54
CA ALA A 8 -12.44 1.81 -1.44
C ALA A 8 -12.94 0.41 -1.00
N SER A 9 -12.07 -0.61 -0.89
CA SER A 9 -12.54 -1.99 -0.60
C SER A 9 -12.48 -2.38 0.89
N ALA A 10 -11.84 -1.57 1.75
CA ALA A 10 -11.66 -1.91 3.17
C ALA A 10 -12.85 -1.51 4.07
N THR A 11 -13.64 -0.49 3.71
CA THR A 11 -14.70 0.07 4.58
C THR A 11 -15.98 -0.77 4.59
N LEU A 12 -16.35 -1.42 3.48
CA LEU A 12 -17.52 -2.31 3.44
C LEU A 12 -17.30 -3.68 4.12
N SER A 13 -16.04 -4.08 4.33
CA SER A 13 -15.70 -5.34 5.01
C SER A 13 -15.73 -5.24 6.55
N ALA A 14 -15.67 -4.03 7.10
CA ALA A 14 -15.76 -3.79 8.54
C ALA A 14 -17.21 -3.78 9.04
N ALA A 15 -18.14 -3.21 8.27
CA ALA A 15 -19.56 -3.10 8.62
C ALA A 15 -20.33 -4.44 8.70
N THR A 16 -19.76 -5.54 8.19
CA THR A 16 -20.42 -6.85 8.14
C THR A 16 -20.07 -7.81 9.29
N ARG A 17 -19.26 -7.39 10.27
CA ARG A 17 -18.70 -8.32 11.29
C ARG A 17 -19.41 -8.35 12.66
N SER A 18 -20.66 -7.91 12.76
CA SER A 18 -21.47 -7.98 14.01
C SER A 18 -22.66 -8.96 13.97
N ALA A 19 -22.79 -9.83 12.96
CA ALA A 19 -23.83 -10.87 12.93
C ALA A 19 -23.24 -12.29 12.72
N ARG A 20 -23.18 -13.01 13.83
CA ARG A 20 -22.89 -14.44 14.10
C ARG A 20 -22.80 -15.43 12.92
N SER A 21 -21.72 -16.22 12.97
CA SER A 21 -21.72 -17.69 13.18
C SER A 21 -22.99 -18.46 12.77
N LEU A 22 -22.93 -19.21 11.66
CA LEU A 22 -23.24 -20.65 11.54
C LEU A 22 -23.22 -21.08 10.05
N SER A 23 -22.51 -22.18 9.80
CA SER A 23 -22.69 -23.12 8.69
C SER A 23 -22.29 -22.72 7.25
N GLY A 24 -21.37 -23.52 6.69
CA GLY A 24 -21.59 -24.12 5.36
C GLY A 24 -20.71 -23.61 4.21
N ARG A 25 -19.69 -24.39 3.86
CA ARG A 25 -18.97 -24.35 2.57
C ARG A 25 -19.94 -24.32 1.39
N THR A 26 -19.66 -23.47 0.39
CA THR A 26 -19.51 -23.89 -1.02
C THR A 26 -18.83 -22.79 -1.84
N THR A 27 -17.69 -23.17 -2.42
CA THR A 27 -17.00 -22.55 -3.54
C THR A 27 -17.87 -22.56 -4.79
N LEU A 28 -18.02 -21.44 -5.48
CA LEU A 28 -18.33 -21.40 -6.92
C LEU A 28 -17.78 -20.10 -7.51
N THR A 29 -16.62 -20.23 -8.15
CA THR A 29 -16.03 -19.27 -9.08
C THR A 29 -16.82 -19.31 -10.39
N ALA A 30 -17.42 -18.19 -10.78
CA ALA A 30 -17.90 -17.96 -12.14
C ALA A 30 -17.07 -16.82 -12.75
N ALA A 31 -16.08 -17.20 -13.55
CA ALA A 31 -15.39 -16.30 -14.46
C ALA A 31 -16.36 -15.92 -15.60
N CYS A 32 -16.54 -14.64 -15.86
CA CYS A 32 -17.23 -14.16 -17.05
C CYS A 32 -16.34 -13.14 -17.75
N THR A 33 -15.55 -13.63 -18.71
CA THR A 33 -14.78 -12.86 -19.66
C THR A 33 -15.73 -12.08 -20.58
N ARG A 34 -15.61 -10.76 -20.63
CA ARG A 34 -16.21 -9.95 -21.71
C ARG A 34 -15.19 -9.72 -22.81
N HIS A 35 -15.40 -10.41 -23.93
CA HIS A 35 -14.91 -10.01 -25.25
C HIS A 35 -15.69 -8.78 -25.72
N ALA A 36 -15.00 -7.67 -26.00
CA ALA A 36 -15.56 -6.58 -26.78
C ALA A 36 -15.26 -6.81 -28.27
N ALA A 37 -16.21 -7.39 -28.99
CA ALA A 37 -16.22 -7.42 -30.45
C ALA A 37 -16.81 -6.09 -30.96
N TRP A 38 -15.99 -5.26 -31.60
CA TRP A 38 -16.46 -4.09 -32.33
C TRP A 38 -16.86 -4.51 -33.75
N GLN A 39 -18.17 -4.48 -34.02
CA GLN A 39 -18.73 -4.61 -35.36
C GLN A 39 -18.50 -3.30 -36.13
N THR A 40 -17.75 -3.38 -37.23
CA THR A 40 -17.57 -2.28 -38.17
C THR A 40 -18.76 -2.18 -39.12
N ARG A 41 -19.46 -1.04 -39.11
CA ARG A 41 -20.40 -0.62 -40.16
C ARG A 41 -19.60 -0.21 -41.41
N ALA A 42 -20.00 -0.72 -42.57
CA ALA A 42 -19.47 -0.34 -43.87
C ALA A 42 -19.82 1.12 -44.25
N PRO A 43 -18.98 1.76 -45.09
CA PRO A 43 -19.57 2.46 -46.23
C PRO A 43 -18.85 2.22 -47.57
N ALA A 44 -19.69 2.14 -48.60
CA ALA A 44 -19.59 2.65 -49.97
C ALA A 44 -18.28 2.49 -50.77
N SER A 45 -18.41 1.68 -51.83
CA SER A 45 -17.78 1.72 -53.16
C SER A 45 -16.81 2.88 -53.46
N VAL A 46 -15.54 2.53 -53.68
CA VAL A 46 -14.51 3.39 -54.27
C VAL A 46 -14.56 3.28 -55.79
N VAL A 47 -14.79 4.41 -56.46
CA VAL A 47 -14.62 4.61 -57.90
C VAL A 47 -13.13 4.56 -58.24
N THR A 48 -12.76 3.65 -59.13
CA THR A 48 -11.42 3.53 -59.70
C THR A 48 -11.13 4.73 -60.59
N SER A 49 -10.19 5.60 -60.19
CA SER A 49 -9.57 6.57 -61.09
C SER A 49 -8.11 6.18 -61.29
N THR A 50 -7.84 5.56 -62.43
CA THR A 50 -6.48 5.33 -62.95
C THR A 50 -5.85 6.69 -63.28
N ARG A 51 -4.83 7.09 -62.52
CA ARG A 51 -3.89 8.13 -62.95
C ARG A 51 -2.54 7.49 -63.25
N ALA A 52 -2.11 7.68 -64.49
CA ALA A 52 -0.89 7.14 -65.05
C ALA A 52 0.35 7.58 -64.26
N TYR A 53 1.22 6.60 -63.96
CA TYR A 53 2.59 6.85 -63.53
C TYR A 53 3.40 7.30 -64.75
N SER A 54 3.76 8.59 -64.80
CA SER A 54 4.84 9.07 -65.65
C SER A 54 6.17 8.81 -64.95
N SER A 55 6.99 7.97 -65.56
CA SER A 55 8.38 7.74 -65.17
C SER A 55 9.22 8.98 -65.51
N ALA A 56 9.63 9.73 -64.49
CA ALA A 56 10.69 10.72 -64.61
C ALA A 56 11.97 10.14 -64.00
N GLN A 57 12.84 9.62 -64.87
CA GLN A 57 14.26 9.44 -64.55
C GLN A 57 14.86 10.82 -64.26
N GLY A 58 15.25 11.03 -63.00
CA GLY A 58 15.91 12.25 -62.55
C GLY A 58 17.02 11.92 -61.56
N ARG A 59 18.26 11.86 -62.07
CA ARG A 59 19.48 12.01 -61.27
C ARG A 59 19.42 13.39 -60.61
N GLY A 60 18.98 13.46 -59.36
CA GLY A 60 18.84 14.69 -58.61
C GLY A 60 19.27 14.46 -57.17
N GLY A 61 20.36 15.11 -56.78
CA GLY A 61 20.86 15.09 -55.40
C GLY A 61 19.81 15.59 -54.41
N ILE A 62 20.10 15.36 -53.13
CA ILE A 62 19.27 15.52 -51.91
C ILE A 62 18.57 16.89 -51.75
N ARG A 63 18.72 17.84 -52.67
CA ARG A 63 18.22 19.23 -52.58
C ARG A 63 16.70 19.42 -52.75
N ASN A 64 15.93 18.44 -53.24
CA ASN A 64 14.50 18.63 -53.52
C ASN A 64 13.58 17.59 -52.83
N LEU A 65 13.84 17.25 -51.57
CA LEU A 65 12.92 16.42 -50.80
C LEU A 65 11.71 17.27 -50.36
N PRO A 66 10.45 16.87 -50.63
CA PRO A 66 9.28 17.64 -50.21
C PRO A 66 9.30 17.82 -48.70
N LEU A 67 8.94 19.00 -48.19
CA LEU A 67 8.98 19.33 -46.76
C LEU A 67 8.28 18.27 -45.88
N ALA A 68 7.22 17.63 -46.40
CA ALA A 68 6.54 16.53 -45.74
C ALA A 68 7.43 15.29 -45.53
N ALA A 69 8.29 14.93 -46.48
CA ALA A 69 9.23 13.81 -46.35
C ALA A 69 10.35 14.13 -45.35
N VAL A 70 10.84 15.38 -45.32
CA VAL A 70 11.81 15.83 -44.31
C VAL A 70 11.18 15.78 -42.90
N ALA A 71 9.95 16.24 -42.75
CA ALA A 71 9.22 16.20 -41.49
C ALA A 71 8.99 14.76 -40.99
N LEU A 72 8.67 13.82 -41.88
CA LEU A 72 8.51 12.40 -41.53
C LEU A 72 9.84 11.76 -41.09
N ILE A 73 10.95 12.08 -41.76
CA ILE A 73 12.28 11.57 -41.38
C ILE A 73 12.70 12.16 -40.03
N LEU A 74 12.53 13.47 -39.81
CA LEU A 74 12.83 14.11 -38.53
C LEU A 74 11.93 13.57 -37.41
N GLY A 75 10.64 13.38 -37.67
CA GLY A 75 9.71 12.74 -36.73
C GLY A 75 10.10 11.30 -36.41
N GLY A 76 10.55 10.53 -37.39
CA GLY A 76 11.06 9.18 -37.18
C GLY A 76 12.35 9.15 -36.34
N LEU A 77 13.28 10.07 -36.59
CA LEU A 77 14.53 10.20 -35.83
C LEU A 77 14.29 10.69 -34.40
N THR A 78 13.34 11.59 -34.18
CA THR A 78 12.98 12.01 -32.81
C THR A 78 12.26 10.91 -32.05
N LEU A 79 11.35 10.16 -32.68
CA LEU A 79 10.65 9.02 -32.05
C LEU A 79 11.61 7.88 -31.71
N THR A 80 12.54 7.55 -32.62
CA THR A 80 13.59 6.56 -32.37
C THR A 80 14.61 7.05 -31.35
N GLY A 81 14.98 8.33 -31.38
CA GLY A 81 15.83 8.95 -30.36
C GLY A 81 15.19 8.92 -28.97
N ALA A 82 13.90 9.24 -28.88
CA ALA A 82 13.13 9.15 -27.63
C ALA A 82 12.98 7.69 -27.17
N GLY A 83 12.71 6.76 -28.08
CA GLY A 83 12.62 5.33 -27.78
C GLY A 83 13.95 4.74 -27.33
N LEU A 84 15.07 5.11 -27.96
CA LEU A 84 16.42 4.72 -27.56
C LEU A 84 16.81 5.36 -26.23
N TRP A 85 16.50 6.64 -26.03
CA TRP A 85 16.74 7.30 -24.75
C TRP A 85 15.95 6.63 -23.63
N GLN A 86 14.67 6.34 -23.83
CA GLN A 86 13.84 5.60 -22.87
C GLN A 86 14.34 4.16 -22.67
N PHE A 87 14.84 3.51 -23.71
CA PHE A 87 15.43 2.18 -23.61
C PHE A 87 16.71 2.21 -22.78
N TYR A 88 17.68 3.06 -23.12
CA TYR A 88 18.96 3.17 -22.39
C TYR A 88 18.81 3.73 -20.98
N THR A 89 17.81 4.58 -20.73
CA THR A 89 17.48 5.08 -19.37
C THR A 89 16.56 4.14 -18.59
N SER A 90 16.08 3.04 -19.18
CA SER A 90 15.32 2.03 -18.44
C SER A 90 16.20 1.43 -17.34
N GLY A 91 15.66 1.33 -16.12
CA GLY A 91 16.41 0.85 -14.95
C GLY A 91 17.01 -0.55 -15.11
N VAL A 92 16.51 -1.33 -16.08
CA VAL A 92 17.03 -2.66 -16.43
C VAL A 92 18.43 -2.57 -17.05
N ASN A 93 18.73 -1.52 -17.83
CA ASN A 93 20.04 -1.36 -18.45
C ASN A 93 21.13 -0.89 -17.49
N ALA A 94 20.76 -0.42 -16.29
CA ALA A 94 21.69 -0.14 -15.21
C ALA A 94 22.27 -1.41 -14.56
N PHE A 95 21.63 -2.57 -14.77
CA PHE A 95 22.12 -3.84 -14.23
C PHE A 95 23.27 -4.41 -15.08
N PRO A 96 24.25 -5.08 -14.43
CA PRO A 96 25.21 -5.96 -15.09
C PRO A 96 24.55 -6.95 -16.07
N GLU A 97 25.27 -7.36 -17.13
CA GLU A 97 24.68 -8.11 -18.26
C GLU A 97 24.04 -9.45 -17.85
N ASP A 98 24.65 -10.14 -16.90
CA ASP A 98 24.18 -11.40 -16.31
C ASP A 98 22.80 -11.24 -15.67
N ILE A 99 22.59 -10.21 -14.85
CA ILE A 99 21.32 -9.94 -14.17
C ILE A 99 20.28 -9.38 -15.14
N ARG A 100 20.73 -8.49 -16.04
CA ARG A 100 19.88 -7.78 -16.99
C ARG A 100 19.13 -8.72 -17.93
N ASN A 101 19.79 -9.78 -18.40
CA ASN A 101 19.20 -10.72 -19.33
C ASN A 101 18.02 -11.48 -18.71
N ASP A 102 18.18 -11.92 -17.46
CA ASP A 102 17.10 -12.59 -16.73
C ASP A 102 15.99 -11.60 -16.35
N LEU A 103 16.32 -10.38 -15.94
CA LEU A 103 15.32 -9.36 -15.64
C LEU A 103 14.48 -8.98 -16.86
N ARG A 104 15.07 -8.90 -18.06
CA ARG A 104 14.33 -8.67 -19.31
C ARG A 104 13.36 -9.81 -19.62
N LYS A 105 13.79 -11.07 -19.44
CA LYS A 105 12.90 -12.23 -19.61
C LYS A 105 11.78 -12.20 -18.58
N ALA A 106 12.08 -11.90 -17.32
CA ALA A 106 11.09 -11.78 -16.27
C ALA A 106 10.00 -10.74 -16.61
N LEU A 107 10.41 -9.53 -17.03
CA LEU A 107 9.51 -8.46 -17.45
C LEU A 107 8.73 -8.82 -18.73
N TYR A 108 9.36 -9.53 -19.66
CA TYR A 108 8.68 -10.02 -20.86
C TYR A 108 7.56 -10.99 -20.49
N TYR A 109 7.83 -12.00 -19.66
CA TYR A 109 6.82 -12.96 -19.23
C TYR A 109 5.76 -12.34 -18.31
N GLN A 110 6.09 -11.28 -17.57
CA GLN A 110 5.13 -10.53 -16.78
C GLN A 110 4.13 -9.72 -17.62
N ASN A 111 4.61 -9.03 -18.66
CA ASN A 111 3.81 -8.08 -19.43
C ASN A 111 3.17 -8.70 -20.69
N TYR A 112 3.84 -9.68 -21.30
CA TYR A 112 3.45 -10.27 -22.58
C TYR A 112 3.28 -11.80 -22.52
N GLY A 113 3.86 -12.45 -21.52
CA GLY A 113 3.75 -13.89 -21.35
C GLY A 113 2.45 -14.30 -20.69
N ASP A 114 1.91 -15.44 -21.10
CA ASP A 114 0.78 -16.10 -20.43
C ASP A 114 1.24 -16.93 -19.20
N ASP A 115 2.55 -16.95 -18.92
CA ASP A 115 3.18 -17.83 -17.93
C ASP A 115 3.91 -17.01 -16.85
N ARG A 116 3.18 -16.71 -15.77
CA ARG A 116 3.70 -15.96 -14.62
C ARG A 116 4.73 -16.76 -13.79
N GLU A 117 4.69 -18.09 -13.83
CA GLU A 117 5.66 -18.94 -13.11
C GLU A 117 7.05 -18.84 -13.75
N LYS A 118 7.13 -18.79 -15.08
CA LYS A 118 8.40 -18.49 -15.76
C LYS A 118 8.97 -17.14 -15.37
N ALA A 119 8.12 -16.11 -15.27
CA ALA A 119 8.54 -14.79 -14.82
C ALA A 119 9.18 -14.85 -13.43
N ILE A 120 8.57 -15.58 -12.49
CA ILE A 120 9.11 -15.79 -11.14
C ILE A 120 10.47 -16.52 -11.19
N GLY A 121 10.60 -17.54 -12.03
CA GLY A 121 11.87 -18.25 -12.21
C GLY A 121 13.01 -17.31 -12.61
N TYR A 122 12.75 -16.44 -13.60
CA TYR A 122 13.72 -15.43 -14.02
C TYR A 122 13.96 -14.35 -12.96
N TYR A 123 12.94 -13.90 -12.23
CA TYR A 123 13.12 -12.96 -11.12
C TYR A 123 13.98 -13.54 -10.00
N ARG A 124 13.78 -14.82 -9.63
CA ARG A 124 14.59 -15.51 -8.62
C ARG A 124 16.05 -15.66 -9.09
N SER A 125 16.25 -16.03 -10.35
CA SER A 125 17.59 -16.11 -10.96
C SER A 125 18.30 -14.75 -10.91
N ALA A 126 17.62 -13.69 -11.38
CA ALA A 126 18.13 -12.33 -11.36
C ALA A 126 18.42 -11.83 -9.92
N LEU A 127 17.56 -12.15 -8.95
CA LEU A 127 17.77 -11.78 -7.55
C LEU A 127 19.00 -12.48 -6.96
N ASN A 128 19.13 -13.79 -7.19
CA ASN A 128 20.27 -14.56 -6.70
C ASN A 128 21.60 -14.07 -7.29
N ALA A 129 21.62 -13.77 -8.60
CA ALA A 129 22.78 -13.17 -9.24
C ALA A 129 23.09 -11.78 -8.65
N ALA A 130 22.07 -10.94 -8.47
CA ALA A 130 22.23 -9.60 -7.93
C ALA A 130 22.75 -9.58 -6.48
N MET A 131 22.34 -10.54 -5.64
CA MET A 131 22.83 -10.67 -4.27
C MET A 131 24.29 -11.13 -4.16
N GLN A 132 24.80 -11.81 -5.20
CA GLN A 132 26.17 -12.33 -5.25
C GLN A 132 27.12 -11.42 -6.04
N HIS A 133 26.58 -10.43 -6.74
CA HIS A 133 27.36 -9.58 -7.63
C HIS A 133 28.27 -8.63 -6.81
N PRO A 134 29.58 -8.56 -7.09
CA PRO A 134 30.54 -7.80 -6.29
C PRO A 134 30.26 -6.28 -6.30
N ASP A 135 29.72 -5.77 -7.42
CA ASP A 135 29.47 -4.33 -7.58
C ASP A 135 28.09 -3.89 -7.05
N LEU A 136 27.23 -4.83 -6.66
CA LEU A 136 25.87 -4.51 -6.19
C LEU A 136 25.79 -4.66 -4.68
N LYS A 137 25.29 -3.60 -4.04
CA LYS A 137 24.97 -3.64 -2.62
C LYS A 137 23.64 -4.36 -2.41
N VAL A 138 23.61 -5.30 -1.47
CA VAL A 138 22.39 -6.07 -1.17
C VAL A 138 21.28 -5.17 -0.63
N ASP A 139 21.64 -4.18 0.18
CA ASP A 139 20.76 -3.11 0.66
C ASP A 139 20.56 -1.98 -0.34
N GLY A 140 21.11 -2.11 -1.55
CA GLY A 140 21.00 -1.15 -2.63
C GLY A 140 19.60 -1.11 -3.27
N PRO A 141 19.27 -0.02 -3.96
CA PRO A 141 17.99 0.14 -4.64
C PRO A 141 17.74 -0.90 -5.73
N GLU A 142 18.79 -1.44 -6.34
CA GLU A 142 18.77 -2.45 -7.39
C GLU A 142 18.23 -3.79 -6.86
N VAL A 143 18.91 -4.35 -5.86
CA VAL A 143 18.58 -5.65 -5.26
C VAL A 143 17.22 -5.60 -4.56
N THR A 144 16.99 -4.55 -3.74
CA THR A 144 15.70 -4.36 -3.05
C THR A 144 14.56 -4.09 -4.03
N GLY A 145 14.85 -3.46 -5.18
CA GLY A 145 13.89 -3.28 -6.28
C GLY A 145 13.41 -4.60 -6.86
N ILE A 146 14.33 -5.55 -7.10
CA ILE A 146 13.98 -6.90 -7.57
C ILE A 146 13.11 -7.62 -6.53
N MET A 147 13.45 -7.53 -5.24
CA MET A 147 12.65 -8.15 -4.17
C MET A 147 11.21 -7.62 -4.13
N ILE A 148 11.02 -6.30 -4.20
CA ILE A 148 9.68 -5.69 -4.18
C ILE A 148 8.84 -6.13 -5.39
N GLN A 149 9.46 -6.21 -6.58
CA GLN A 149 8.76 -6.66 -7.78
C GLN A 149 8.39 -8.14 -7.69
N LEU A 150 9.29 -8.99 -7.19
CA LEU A 150 9.00 -10.40 -6.95
C LEU A 150 7.88 -10.58 -5.92
N GLY A 151 7.89 -9.82 -4.83
CA GLY A 151 6.80 -9.83 -3.83
C GLY A 151 5.45 -9.40 -4.41
N THR A 152 5.45 -8.39 -5.30
CA THR A 152 4.24 -7.94 -6.01
C THR A 152 3.70 -9.03 -6.93
N MET A 153 4.59 -9.73 -7.65
CA MET A 153 4.22 -10.85 -8.50
C MET A 153 3.58 -12.00 -7.71
N PHE A 154 4.16 -12.37 -6.57
CA PHE A 154 3.55 -13.38 -5.70
C PHE A 154 2.16 -12.97 -5.21
N GLN A 155 2.00 -11.69 -4.86
CA GLN A 155 0.69 -11.17 -4.46
C GLN A 155 -0.34 -11.26 -5.58
N ASP A 156 0.02 -10.87 -6.82
CA ASP A 156 -0.89 -10.90 -7.96
C ASP A 156 -1.30 -12.33 -8.37
N MET A 157 -0.54 -13.33 -7.93
CA MET A 157 -0.85 -14.76 -8.08
C MET A 157 -1.61 -15.34 -6.88
N GLY A 158 -1.87 -14.56 -5.84
CA GLY A 158 -2.50 -15.03 -4.60
C GLY A 158 -1.58 -15.88 -3.72
N ARG A 159 -0.27 -15.93 -4.00
CA ARG A 159 0.75 -16.63 -3.20
C ARG A 159 1.20 -15.76 -2.03
N THR A 160 0.28 -15.49 -1.11
CA THR A 160 0.47 -14.51 -0.02
C THR A 160 1.68 -14.79 0.87
N GLN A 161 1.95 -16.05 1.22
CA GLN A 161 3.07 -16.38 2.11
C GLN A 161 4.42 -16.09 1.44
N GLU A 162 4.59 -16.41 0.17
CA GLU A 162 5.84 -16.14 -0.56
C GLU A 162 6.05 -14.64 -0.79
N ALA A 163 4.95 -13.90 -1.00
CA ALA A 163 5.01 -12.44 -1.03
C ALA A 163 5.52 -11.88 0.29
N ILE A 164 5.04 -12.40 1.43
CA ILE A 164 5.52 -12.01 2.76
C ILE A 164 7.00 -12.36 2.92
N ASP A 165 7.42 -13.57 2.57
CA ASP A 165 8.80 -14.02 2.78
C ASP A 165 9.80 -13.11 2.05
N VAL A 166 9.52 -12.76 0.80
CA VAL A 166 10.37 -11.85 0.00
C VAL A 166 10.32 -10.40 0.52
N LEU A 167 9.15 -9.91 0.92
CA LEU A 167 9.02 -8.54 1.44
C LEU A 167 9.64 -8.39 2.83
N VAL A 168 9.57 -9.41 3.68
CA VAL A 168 10.30 -9.46 4.96
C VAL A 168 11.79 -9.45 4.70
N MET A 169 12.29 -10.23 3.74
CA MET A 169 13.70 -10.19 3.35
C MET A 169 14.12 -8.78 2.92
N ALA A 170 13.33 -8.11 2.07
CA ALA A 170 13.59 -6.74 1.65
C ALA A 170 13.59 -5.75 2.83
N PHE A 171 12.62 -5.90 3.74
CA PHE A 171 12.52 -5.08 4.96
C PHE A 171 13.75 -5.26 5.86
N GLU A 172 14.14 -6.50 6.14
CA GLU A 172 15.27 -6.84 7.01
C GLU A 172 16.60 -6.38 6.44
N VAL A 173 16.79 -6.53 5.12
CA VAL A 173 17.97 -6.02 4.41
C VAL A 173 18.06 -4.49 4.51
N LEU A 174 16.94 -3.77 4.40
CA LEU A 174 16.92 -2.31 4.50
C LEU A 174 17.09 -1.79 5.93
N VAL A 175 16.49 -2.46 6.91
CA VAL A 175 16.54 -2.03 8.33
C VAL A 175 17.84 -2.43 8.99
N HIS A 176 18.25 -3.70 8.85
CA HIS A 176 19.36 -4.29 9.61
C HIS A 176 20.63 -4.50 8.77
N GLY A 177 20.56 -4.40 7.45
CA GLY A 177 21.69 -4.74 6.58
C GLY A 177 22.01 -6.23 6.57
N ARG A 178 21.08 -7.08 7.02
CA ARG A 178 21.25 -8.53 7.08
C ARG A 178 20.53 -9.18 5.92
N THR A 179 21.24 -10.03 5.19
CA THR A 179 20.63 -10.99 4.28
C THR A 179 20.11 -12.18 5.10
N LEU A 180 18.79 -12.32 5.19
CA LEU A 180 18.23 -13.62 5.58
C LEU A 180 18.49 -14.55 4.39
N GLY A 181 19.42 -15.49 4.56
CA GLY A 181 19.83 -16.40 3.49
C GLY A 181 18.62 -17.14 2.92
N THR A 182 18.57 -17.27 1.60
CA THR A 182 17.68 -18.18 0.87
C THR A 182 18.17 -19.62 1.04
N GLY A 183 18.15 -20.12 2.28
CA GLY A 183 18.38 -21.52 2.59
C GLY A 183 17.05 -22.26 2.62
N ASN A 184 16.88 -23.24 1.74
CA ASN A 184 15.81 -24.23 1.80
C ASN A 184 15.63 -24.74 3.23
N GLU A 185 14.55 -24.36 3.91
CA GLU A 185 13.90 -25.18 4.93
C GLU A 185 12.56 -24.57 5.33
N SER A 186 11.49 -25.27 4.95
CA SER A 186 10.14 -25.12 5.52
C SER A 186 10.08 -25.52 7.00
N ALA A 187 11.10 -25.22 7.83
CA ALA A 187 11.23 -25.74 9.18
C ALA A 187 11.55 -24.71 10.28
N THR A 188 12.14 -23.54 9.97
CA THR A 188 12.75 -22.70 11.04
C THR A 188 11.98 -21.44 11.41
N VAL A 189 10.79 -21.22 10.84
CA VAL A 189 9.83 -20.20 11.35
C VAL A 189 8.95 -20.77 12.47
N ARG A 190 9.07 -22.07 12.81
CA ARG A 190 8.32 -22.66 13.94
C ARG A 190 8.97 -22.49 15.31
N ASN A 191 10.27 -22.16 15.38
CA ASN A 191 11.01 -22.15 16.66
C ASN A 191 11.63 -20.80 17.02
N ALA A 192 11.20 -19.70 16.41
CA ALA A 192 11.52 -18.34 16.86
C ALA A 192 10.36 -17.67 17.64
N GLN A 193 9.30 -18.41 17.95
CA GLN A 193 8.09 -17.89 18.61
C GLN A 193 7.95 -18.24 20.10
N ASP A 194 8.93 -18.90 20.74
CA ASP A 194 8.87 -19.25 22.18
C ASP A 194 10.16 -18.88 22.96
N GLN A 195 10.71 -17.68 22.73
CA GLN A 195 11.49 -17.01 23.77
C GLN A 195 10.95 -15.59 24.00
N GLN A 196 10.23 -15.49 25.11
CA GLN A 196 9.71 -14.31 25.81
C GLN A 196 10.70 -13.14 25.81
N GLU A 197 10.29 -11.96 25.36
CA GLU A 197 9.76 -10.84 26.17
C GLU A 197 10.71 -10.26 27.23
N GLY A 198 10.99 -8.96 27.05
CA GLY A 198 11.46 -8.01 28.05
C GLY A 198 11.45 -6.63 27.37
N GLY A 199 10.41 -5.81 27.45
CA GLY A 199 9.59 -5.54 28.63
C GLY A 199 10.30 -4.52 29.51
N VAL A 200 10.59 -3.32 28.99
CA VAL A 200 10.95 -2.16 29.81
C VAL A 200 9.66 -1.62 30.41
N VAL A 201 9.27 -2.19 31.55
CA VAL A 201 8.28 -1.61 32.47
C VAL A 201 8.95 -1.59 33.84
N ASP A 202 9.08 -0.40 34.40
CA ASP A 202 9.56 -0.13 35.75
C ASP A 202 8.89 -1.04 36.78
N ARG A 203 9.67 -1.55 37.74
CA ARG A 203 9.10 -2.05 38.99
C ARG A 203 9.97 -1.67 40.18
N PHE A 204 9.34 -0.91 41.07
CA PHE A 204 9.70 -0.60 42.44
C PHE A 204 9.99 -1.86 43.29
N ASP A 205 10.84 -1.63 44.28
CA ASP A 205 11.27 -2.42 45.44
C ASP A 205 10.36 -3.57 45.93
N ASN A 206 10.93 -4.71 46.36
CA ASN A 206 11.45 -4.90 47.72
C ASN A 206 11.75 -6.40 48.03
N ASN A 207 12.92 -6.65 48.61
CA ASN A 207 13.35 -7.73 49.54
C ASN A 207 12.99 -9.22 49.33
N GLY A 208 14.04 -10.07 49.46
CA GLY A 208 13.93 -11.43 49.99
C GLY A 208 14.96 -12.44 49.47
N GLU A 209 16.09 -12.55 50.18
CA GLU A 209 16.91 -13.77 50.43
C GLU A 209 17.23 -14.75 49.28
N GLN A 210 18.48 -14.79 48.79
CA GLN A 210 19.60 -15.66 49.23
C GLN A 210 19.54 -17.14 48.78
N GLN A 211 20.49 -17.51 47.89
CA GLN A 211 21.44 -18.64 47.96
C GLN A 211 21.71 -19.22 46.54
N HIS A 212 22.87 -18.91 45.95
CA HIS A 212 24.10 -19.74 45.97
C HIS A 212 23.91 -21.14 45.36
N LEU A 213 24.43 -21.38 44.15
CA LEU A 213 25.41 -22.44 43.91
C LEU A 213 26.08 -22.28 42.54
N SER A 214 27.40 -22.27 42.58
CA SER A 214 28.36 -22.05 41.50
C SER A 214 28.35 -23.18 40.47
N GLN A 215 28.58 -22.86 39.21
CA GLN A 215 29.40 -23.70 38.35
C GLN A 215 30.11 -22.88 37.28
N GLU A 216 31.43 -22.93 37.38
CA GLU A 216 32.46 -22.26 36.61
C GLU A 216 32.82 -23.15 35.42
N HIS A 217 32.52 -22.75 34.19
CA HIS A 217 33.10 -23.32 32.97
C HIS A 217 33.38 -22.18 31.99
N THR A 218 34.65 -21.80 31.88
CA THR A 218 35.17 -21.01 30.76
C THR A 218 35.13 -21.84 29.48
N PRO A 219 34.84 -21.22 28.33
CA PRO A 219 35.90 -21.17 27.33
C PRO A 219 36.10 -19.77 26.76
N SER A 220 37.37 -19.37 26.79
CA SER A 220 37.96 -18.28 26.02
C SER A 220 37.93 -18.59 24.52
N SER A 221 37.20 -17.80 23.74
CA SER A 221 37.64 -17.36 22.41
C SER A 221 36.84 -16.12 22.02
N SER A 222 37.50 -14.99 22.19
CA SER A 222 37.08 -13.65 21.83
C SER A 222 36.74 -13.53 20.33
N SER A 223 35.45 -13.43 20.00
CA SER A 223 35.01 -12.62 18.86
C SER A 223 34.41 -11.36 19.46
N SER A 224 35.12 -10.25 19.30
CA SER A 224 34.71 -8.92 19.74
C SER A 224 33.39 -8.55 19.06
N VAL A 225 32.27 -8.74 19.77
CA VAL A 225 30.99 -8.14 19.41
C VAL A 225 31.14 -6.64 19.64
N HIS A 226 31.56 -5.93 18.59
CA HIS A 226 31.38 -4.49 18.55
C HIS A 226 29.87 -4.21 18.66
N PRO A 227 29.44 -3.29 19.54
CA PRO A 227 28.06 -2.85 19.57
C PRO A 227 27.74 -2.28 18.19
N HIS A 228 26.87 -2.95 17.43
CA HIS A 228 26.47 -2.49 16.12
C HIS A 228 25.74 -1.15 16.28
N GLU A 229 26.40 -0.08 15.84
CA GLU A 229 25.81 1.24 15.73
C GLU A 229 24.50 1.13 14.94
N PRO A 230 23.37 1.65 15.46
CA PRO A 230 22.08 1.50 14.79
C PRO A 230 22.14 2.14 13.41
N ARG A 231 21.92 1.33 12.37
CA ARG A 231 21.99 1.77 10.98
C ARG A 231 21.02 2.93 10.72
N VAL A 232 21.57 4.07 10.34
CA VAL A 232 20.79 5.24 9.94
C VAL A 232 20.37 5.07 8.48
N MET A 233 19.06 4.87 8.26
CA MET A 233 18.48 4.93 6.91
C MET A 233 18.41 6.39 6.45
N ASP A 234 18.88 6.64 5.22
CA ASP A 234 18.62 7.90 4.53
C ASP A 234 17.12 8.08 4.26
N GLY A 235 16.73 9.30 3.90
CA GLY A 235 15.32 9.65 3.72
C GLY A 235 14.59 8.79 2.68
N PRO A 236 15.08 8.71 1.43
CA PRO A 236 14.46 7.91 0.38
C PRO A 236 14.38 6.41 0.73
N THR A 237 15.43 5.83 1.31
CA THR A 237 15.40 4.42 1.73
C THR A 237 14.39 4.22 2.84
N ARG A 238 14.33 5.14 3.82
CA ARG A 238 13.33 5.08 4.89
C ARG A 238 11.90 5.08 4.34
N LEU A 239 11.59 5.99 3.41
CA LEU A 239 10.26 6.04 2.78
C LEU A 239 9.95 4.73 2.03
N LYS A 240 10.92 4.15 1.33
CA LYS A 240 10.79 2.85 0.68
C LYS A 240 10.48 1.74 1.70
N THR A 241 11.21 1.69 2.81
CA THR A 241 11.02 0.70 3.88
C THR A 241 9.67 0.87 4.58
N VAL A 242 9.21 2.10 4.78
CA VAL A 242 7.84 2.39 5.28
C VAL A 242 6.80 1.81 4.33
N GLY A 243 6.95 1.98 3.02
CA GLY A 243 6.06 1.38 2.03
C GLY A 243 6.03 -0.15 2.09
N ILE A 244 7.19 -0.79 2.30
CA ILE A 244 7.27 -2.25 2.50
C ILE A 244 6.57 -2.66 3.80
N ALA A 245 6.79 -1.92 4.89
CA ALA A 245 6.14 -2.18 6.17
C ALA A 245 4.62 -2.09 6.06
N GLN A 246 4.09 -1.02 5.46
CA GLN A 246 2.65 -0.87 5.17
C GLN A 246 2.10 -2.08 4.40
N LYS A 247 2.83 -2.52 3.37
CA LYS A 247 2.47 -3.70 2.59
C LYS A 247 2.47 -4.99 3.39
N LEU A 248 3.47 -5.19 4.25
CA LEU A 248 3.52 -6.33 5.17
C LEU A 248 2.35 -6.28 6.15
N GLY A 249 2.01 -5.09 6.66
CA GLY A 249 0.81 -4.81 7.44
C GLY A 249 -0.45 -5.36 6.77
N ASP A 250 -0.68 -4.98 5.50
CA ASP A 250 -1.84 -5.43 4.71
C ASP A 250 -1.87 -6.97 4.56
N LEU A 251 -0.72 -7.58 4.25
CA LEU A 251 -0.62 -9.02 4.02
C LEU A 251 -0.85 -9.81 5.32
N TYR A 252 -0.25 -9.38 6.43
CA TYR A 252 -0.48 -10.01 7.74
C TYR A 252 -1.93 -9.81 8.21
N HIS A 253 -2.52 -8.63 7.94
CA HIS A 253 -3.93 -8.38 8.24
C HIS A 253 -4.85 -9.32 7.44
N ALA A 254 -4.55 -9.53 6.16
CA ALA A 254 -5.29 -10.48 5.31
C ALA A 254 -5.20 -11.92 5.84
N LEU A 255 -4.05 -12.31 6.40
CA LEU A 255 -3.84 -13.61 7.06
C LEU A 255 -4.38 -13.70 8.50
N LYS A 256 -5.07 -12.65 9.00
CA LYS A 256 -5.55 -12.56 10.39
C LYS A 256 -4.44 -12.66 11.45
N LYS A 257 -3.22 -12.31 11.07
CA LYS A 257 -2.04 -12.21 11.93
C LYS A 257 -1.94 -10.78 12.47
N ASP A 258 -2.89 -10.42 13.32
CA ASP A 258 -3.14 -9.02 13.68
C ASP A 258 -2.01 -8.37 14.46
N GLN A 259 -1.33 -9.12 15.34
CA GLN A 259 -0.18 -8.60 16.08
C GLN A 259 0.98 -8.22 15.14
N GLN A 260 1.25 -9.04 14.12
CA GLN A 260 2.27 -8.75 13.13
C GLN A 260 1.85 -7.56 12.27
N ALA A 261 0.59 -7.51 11.84
CA ALA A 261 0.07 -6.40 11.06
C ALA A 261 0.21 -5.06 11.80
N GLU A 262 -0.23 -5.01 13.06
CA GLU A 262 -0.12 -3.84 13.92
C GLU A 262 1.33 -3.38 14.08
N ARG A 263 2.26 -4.31 14.32
CA ARG A 263 3.69 -4.00 14.44
C ARG A 263 4.22 -3.27 13.20
N TYR A 264 3.90 -3.72 12.00
CA TYR A 264 4.38 -3.08 10.78
C TYR A 264 3.72 -1.73 10.52
N TYR A 265 2.41 -1.60 10.75
CA TYR A 265 1.72 -0.31 10.63
C TYR A 265 2.27 0.72 11.64
N LEU A 266 2.42 0.34 12.90
CA LEU A 266 3.00 1.20 13.93
C LEU A 266 4.44 1.60 13.59
N TRP A 267 5.28 0.63 13.22
CA TRP A 267 6.66 0.91 12.83
C TRP A 267 6.72 1.92 11.69
N SER A 268 5.85 1.79 10.68
CA SER A 268 5.84 2.67 9.52
C SER A 268 5.50 4.12 9.90
N VAL A 269 4.46 4.34 10.71
CA VAL A 269 4.06 5.68 11.19
C VAL A 269 5.15 6.25 12.10
N GLU A 270 5.72 5.43 12.97
CA GLU A 270 6.82 5.82 13.85
C GLU A 270 8.03 6.31 13.03
N GLN A 271 8.42 5.62 11.96
CA GLN A 271 9.56 6.06 11.13
C GLN A 271 9.32 7.38 10.42
N LEU A 272 8.08 7.67 10.02
CA LEU A 272 7.72 8.94 9.39
C LEU A 272 7.63 10.08 10.43
N MET A 273 7.23 9.77 11.66
CA MET A 273 7.09 10.74 12.75
C MET A 273 8.38 10.98 13.54
N LYS A 274 9.37 10.09 13.42
CA LYS A 274 10.72 10.30 13.99
C LYS A 274 11.29 11.60 13.44
N SER A 275 11.52 12.57 14.34
CA SER A 275 12.14 13.84 13.96
C SER A 275 13.50 13.58 13.31
N HIS A 276 13.81 14.33 12.25
CA HIS A 276 15.13 14.30 11.62
C HIS A 276 16.25 14.54 12.66
N ASP A 277 15.94 15.28 13.72
CA ASP A 277 16.83 15.59 14.84
C ASP A 277 17.20 14.37 15.72
N GLN A 278 16.36 13.34 15.81
CA GLN A 278 16.71 12.10 16.54
C GLN A 278 17.85 11.30 15.88
N ILE A 279 18.12 11.56 14.58
CA ILE A 279 19.12 10.84 13.81
C ILE A 279 20.51 11.44 14.02
N GLN A 280 20.62 12.76 14.21
CA GLN A 280 21.90 13.43 14.44
C GLN A 280 22.30 13.45 15.92
N ALA A 281 21.34 13.38 16.85
CA ALA A 281 21.61 13.48 18.29
C ALA A 281 22.07 12.18 18.98
N ARG A 282 22.24 11.07 18.25
CA ARG A 282 22.63 9.77 18.82
C ARG A 282 24.07 9.37 18.46
N SER A 283 25.04 10.22 18.84
CA SER A 283 26.39 9.74 19.18
C SER A 283 26.46 9.60 20.70
N PRO A 284 26.44 8.38 21.27
CA PRO A 284 26.51 8.20 22.71
C PRO A 284 27.97 8.05 23.14
N THR A 285 28.50 9.02 23.87
CA THR A 285 29.63 8.78 24.76
C THR A 285 29.22 9.17 26.17
N HIS A 286 28.95 8.14 27.00
CA HIS A 286 28.79 8.14 28.46
C HIS A 286 27.98 9.28 29.09
N THR A 287 26.74 8.99 29.51
CA THR A 287 25.84 10.03 29.99
C THR A 287 25.32 9.80 31.41
N SER A 288 25.41 10.83 32.25
CA SER A 288 25.02 10.88 33.66
C SER A 288 23.51 11.10 33.85
N ASP A 289 22.98 10.97 35.08
CA ASP A 289 21.54 11.14 35.36
C ASP A 289 21.00 12.56 35.02
N GLU A 290 21.84 13.59 35.02
CA GLU A 290 21.48 14.93 34.54
C GLU A 290 21.19 14.94 33.03
N GLU A 291 21.92 14.15 32.26
CA GLU A 291 21.76 14.05 30.81
C GLU A 291 20.51 13.23 30.43
N ARG A 292 20.06 12.29 31.29
CA ARG A 292 18.75 11.64 31.14
C ARG A 292 17.60 12.64 31.31
N LEU A 293 17.71 13.53 32.29
CA LEU A 293 16.71 14.57 32.52
C LEU A 293 16.70 15.62 31.40
N GLN A 294 17.88 15.96 30.87
CA GLN A 294 18.01 16.84 29.71
C GLN A 294 17.43 16.18 28.44
N ASN A 295 17.74 14.90 28.19
CA ASN A 295 17.13 14.13 27.11
C ASN A 295 15.60 14.02 27.21
N ALA A 296 15.05 13.96 28.43
CA ALA A 296 13.60 13.98 28.64
C ALA A 296 12.98 15.35 28.29
N ARG A 297 13.63 16.46 28.68
CA ARG A 297 13.22 17.82 28.30
C ARG A 297 13.38 18.09 26.81
N ASP A 298 14.42 17.54 26.19
CA ASP A 298 14.66 17.64 24.76
C ASP A 298 13.65 16.79 23.98
N ARG A 299 13.23 15.63 24.49
CA ARG A 299 12.09 14.87 23.95
C ARG A 299 10.77 15.63 24.04
N GLU A 300 10.52 16.34 25.13
CA GLU A 300 9.33 17.17 25.30
C GLU A 300 9.35 18.42 24.42
N SER A 301 10.53 19.02 24.20
CA SER A 301 10.75 20.09 23.22
C SER A 301 10.66 19.59 21.78
N MET A 302 11.17 18.40 21.46
CA MET A 302 11.06 17.74 20.16
C MET A 302 9.61 17.33 19.83
N ARG A 303 8.82 16.93 20.85
CA ARG A 303 7.37 16.72 20.72
C ARG A 303 6.65 18.01 20.30
N LYS A 304 7.20 19.18 20.65
CA LYS A 304 6.71 20.49 20.20
C LYS A 304 7.27 20.92 18.83
N GLN A 305 8.19 20.16 18.23
CA GLN A 305 8.95 20.56 17.03
C GLN A 305 8.64 19.78 15.75
N PHE A 306 7.87 18.68 15.79
CA PHE A 306 7.35 18.07 14.55
C PHE A 306 6.30 19.00 13.92
N SER A 307 6.78 19.97 13.14
CA SER A 307 5.95 20.87 12.36
C SER A 307 5.54 20.16 11.08
N PHE A 308 4.26 19.82 10.99
CA PHE A 308 3.66 19.25 9.79
C PHE A 308 3.67 20.22 8.59
N ASP A 309 4.02 21.48 8.82
CA ASP A 309 4.21 22.49 7.77
C ASP A 309 5.61 22.41 7.13
N LYS A 310 6.58 21.78 7.80
CA LYS A 310 7.96 21.62 7.34
C LYS A 310 8.36 20.15 7.34
N LEU A 311 7.77 19.37 6.43
CA LEU A 311 8.19 17.99 6.20
C LEU A 311 9.57 17.93 5.50
N PRO A 312 10.38 16.89 5.76
CA PRO A 312 11.63 16.67 5.04
C PRO A 312 11.40 16.54 3.52
N THR A 313 12.40 16.92 2.71
CA THR A 313 12.30 16.89 1.23
C THR A 313 12.05 15.52 0.63
N TRP A 314 12.37 14.46 1.36
CA TRP A 314 12.18 13.08 0.93
C TRP A 314 10.80 12.51 1.26
N MET A 315 9.91 13.27 1.93
CA MET A 315 8.56 12.84 2.33
C MET A 315 7.52 13.90 1.98
N THR A 316 6.33 13.45 1.59
CA THR A 316 5.17 14.32 1.36
C THR A 316 4.11 14.19 2.46
N LYS A 317 3.21 15.19 2.54
CA LYS A 317 2.03 15.11 3.41
C LYS A 317 1.15 13.89 3.06
N THR A 318 1.12 13.51 1.78
CA THR A 318 0.41 12.33 1.28
C THR A 318 0.99 11.04 1.82
N ASP A 319 2.32 10.90 1.89
CA ASP A 319 2.97 9.68 2.43
C ASP A 319 2.62 9.47 3.91
N LEU A 320 2.64 10.55 4.69
CA LEU A 320 2.26 10.53 6.10
C LEU A 320 0.76 10.31 6.27
N GLY A 321 -0.06 11.00 5.49
CA GLY A 321 -1.52 10.86 5.51
C GLY A 321 -1.96 9.43 5.21
N ALA A 322 -1.42 8.82 4.14
CA ALA A 322 -1.72 7.44 3.76
C ALA A 322 -1.28 6.43 4.84
N SER A 323 -0.13 6.65 5.47
CA SER A 323 0.36 5.75 6.54
C SER A 323 -0.51 5.84 7.80
N LEU A 324 -0.97 7.04 8.16
CA LEU A 324 -1.89 7.26 9.27
C LEU A 324 -3.27 6.67 8.96
N GLU A 325 -3.78 6.87 7.75
CA GLU A 325 -5.05 6.31 7.30
C GLU A 325 -5.03 4.78 7.36
N ALA A 326 -3.96 4.14 6.87
CA ALA A 326 -3.84 2.68 6.89
C ALA A 326 -3.83 2.12 8.31
N LEU A 327 -3.10 2.73 9.24
CA LEU A 327 -3.13 2.36 10.66
C LEU A 327 -4.52 2.61 11.28
N GLY A 328 -5.18 3.72 10.92
CA GLY A 328 -6.56 3.99 11.31
C GLY A 328 -7.52 2.91 10.81
N GLY A 329 -7.41 2.53 9.54
CA GLY A 329 -8.18 1.44 8.90
C GLY A 329 -7.98 0.11 9.61
N PHE A 330 -6.73 -0.19 9.97
CA PHE A 330 -6.43 -1.35 10.79
C PHE A 330 -7.20 -1.32 12.13
N TYR A 331 -7.12 -0.24 12.91
CA TYR A 331 -7.82 -0.16 14.20
C TYR A 331 -9.35 -0.19 14.07
N THR A 332 -9.92 0.49 13.07
CA THR A 332 -11.36 0.41 12.75
C THR A 332 -11.78 -1.02 12.49
N SER A 333 -10.99 -1.78 11.71
CA SER A 333 -11.27 -3.20 11.43
C SER A 333 -11.19 -4.13 12.65
N LYS A 334 -10.55 -3.66 13.74
CA LYS A 334 -10.48 -4.32 15.05
C LYS A 334 -11.54 -3.84 16.03
N GLY A 335 -12.34 -2.84 15.67
CA GLY A 335 -13.29 -2.20 16.57
C GLY A 335 -12.64 -1.30 17.62
N VAL A 336 -11.36 -0.95 17.47
CA VAL A 336 -10.63 -0.07 18.39
C VAL A 336 -10.73 1.37 17.91
N TYR A 337 -11.95 1.90 17.85
CA TYR A 337 -12.26 3.19 17.25
C TYR A 337 -11.60 4.38 17.98
N SER A 338 -11.33 4.25 19.29
CA SER A 338 -10.61 5.25 20.09
C SER A 338 -9.21 5.54 19.54
N ASN A 339 -8.56 4.54 18.95
CA ASN A 339 -7.23 4.67 18.37
C ASN A 339 -7.29 5.11 16.91
N ALA A 340 -8.33 4.70 16.17
CA ALA A 340 -8.52 5.05 14.77
C ALA A 340 -8.83 6.55 14.56
N LEU A 341 -9.74 7.09 15.38
CA LEU A 341 -10.23 8.46 15.23
C LEU A 341 -9.13 9.54 15.21
N PRO A 342 -8.17 9.60 16.16
CA PRO A 342 -7.11 10.60 16.11
C PRO A 342 -6.19 10.44 14.88
N LEU A 343 -6.02 9.23 14.36
CA LEU A 343 -5.22 8.98 13.16
C LEU A 343 -5.91 9.53 11.91
N TYR A 344 -7.21 9.29 11.74
CA TYR A 344 -7.95 9.85 10.60
C TYR A 344 -8.07 11.38 10.67
N MET A 345 -8.32 11.94 11.86
CA MET A 345 -8.33 13.40 12.05
C MET A 345 -6.99 14.02 11.68
N ARG A 346 -5.89 13.35 12.06
CA ARG A 346 -4.54 13.76 11.70
C ARG A 346 -4.32 13.66 10.18
N ALA A 347 -4.71 12.57 9.54
CA ALA A 347 -4.63 12.40 8.09
C ALA A 347 -5.43 13.48 7.35
N LEU A 348 -6.63 13.80 7.81
CA LEU A 348 -7.50 14.82 7.21
C LEU A 348 -6.86 16.22 7.28
N SER A 349 -6.12 16.52 8.36
CA SER A 349 -5.40 17.80 8.51
C SER A 349 -4.20 17.95 7.56
N LEU A 350 -3.76 16.88 6.89
CA LEU A 350 -2.59 16.87 6.00
C LEU A 350 -2.95 17.09 4.54
N ILE A 351 -4.24 17.02 4.19
CA ILE A 351 -4.71 17.05 2.80
C ILE A 351 -5.56 18.28 2.53
N GLU A 352 -5.83 18.54 1.25
CA GLU A 352 -6.71 19.64 0.83
C GLU A 352 -8.15 19.38 1.33
N PRO A 353 -8.76 20.29 2.10
CA PRO A 353 -10.04 20.07 2.79
C PRO A 353 -11.21 19.74 1.86
N ASN A 354 -11.18 20.22 0.61
CA ASN A 354 -12.24 19.98 -0.38
C ASN A 354 -11.85 18.93 -1.43
N SER A 355 -10.93 18.01 -1.14
CA SER A 355 -10.54 16.94 -2.07
C SER A 355 -11.46 15.71 -2.00
N CYS A 356 -11.49 14.89 -3.05
CA CYS A 356 -12.15 13.57 -3.02
C CYS A 356 -11.63 12.71 -1.84
N HIS A 357 -10.32 12.72 -1.61
CA HIS A 357 -9.72 11.99 -0.52
C HIS A 357 -10.16 12.50 0.86
N ALA A 358 -10.44 13.80 1.01
CA ALA A 358 -11.02 14.34 2.23
C ALA A 358 -12.42 13.78 2.50
N ALA A 359 -13.25 13.60 1.47
CA ALA A 359 -14.54 12.94 1.62
C ALA A 359 -14.39 11.48 2.11
N VAL A 360 -13.41 10.74 1.60
CA VAL A 360 -13.08 9.38 2.05
C VAL A 360 -12.68 9.35 3.53
N LEU A 361 -11.78 10.25 3.95
CA LEU A 361 -11.39 10.34 5.37
C LEU A 361 -12.55 10.76 6.27
N MET A 362 -13.43 11.66 5.82
CA MET A 362 -14.65 12.00 6.56
C MET A 362 -15.60 10.80 6.70
N CYS A 363 -15.67 9.92 5.69
CA CYS A 363 -16.40 8.66 5.77
C CYS A 363 -15.81 7.73 6.84
N ASN A 364 -14.48 7.59 6.87
CA ASN A 364 -13.77 6.77 7.86
C ASN A 364 -13.94 7.33 9.29
N ILE A 365 -13.92 8.67 9.44
CA ILE A 365 -14.19 9.35 10.70
C ILE A 365 -15.64 9.09 11.16
N SER A 366 -16.60 9.17 10.24
CA SER A 366 -18.00 8.84 10.51
C SER A 366 -18.15 7.41 11.03
N ASP A 367 -17.51 6.44 10.38
CA ASP A 367 -17.54 5.03 10.81
C ASP A 367 -16.94 4.86 12.21
N ALA A 368 -15.82 5.54 12.51
CA ALA A 368 -15.22 5.52 13.83
C ALA A 368 -16.12 6.12 14.92
N PHE A 369 -16.82 7.23 14.65
CA PHE A 369 -17.80 7.79 15.59
C PHE A 369 -19.00 6.86 15.80
N ALA A 370 -19.49 6.23 14.74
CA ALA A 370 -20.59 5.28 14.82
C ALA A 370 -20.22 4.07 15.70
N GLY A 371 -18.99 3.57 15.54
CA GLY A 371 -18.42 2.51 16.36
C GLY A 371 -18.25 2.87 17.85
N LEU A 372 -18.09 4.16 18.16
CA LEU A 372 -18.10 4.68 19.53
C LEU A 372 -19.52 4.93 20.07
N GLY A 373 -20.56 4.67 19.28
CA GLY A 373 -21.97 4.92 19.64
C GLY A 373 -22.41 6.38 19.50
N ASN A 374 -21.57 7.26 18.92
CA ASN A 374 -21.89 8.66 18.72
C ASN A 374 -22.47 8.87 17.30
N ILE A 375 -23.76 8.61 17.16
CA ILE A 375 -24.43 8.50 15.87
C ILE A 375 -24.68 9.89 15.25
N GLU A 376 -24.88 10.90 16.08
CA GLU A 376 -25.05 12.30 15.68
C GLU A 376 -23.79 12.84 15.01
N ASP A 377 -22.63 12.71 15.67
CA ASP A 377 -21.36 13.16 15.10
C ASP A 377 -21.00 12.35 13.85
N ALA A 378 -21.24 11.04 13.86
CA ALA A 378 -21.03 10.20 12.69
C ALA A 378 -21.83 10.73 11.47
N THR A 379 -23.12 11.00 11.66
CA THR A 379 -23.98 11.54 10.60
C THR A 379 -23.46 12.88 10.10
N GLY A 380 -23.08 13.79 10.99
CA GLY A 380 -22.53 15.09 10.61
C GLY A 380 -21.21 15.02 9.84
N TRP A 381 -20.37 14.00 10.10
CA TRP A 381 -19.17 13.74 9.29
C TRP A 381 -19.49 13.15 7.93
N ALA A 382 -20.41 12.17 7.86
CA ALA A 382 -20.82 11.57 6.60
C ALA A 382 -21.51 12.58 5.66
N GLU A 383 -22.40 13.43 6.16
CA GLU A 383 -23.06 14.47 5.37
C GLU A 383 -22.06 15.50 4.81
N ARG A 384 -21.06 15.90 5.61
CA ARG A 384 -19.99 16.78 5.14
C ARG A 384 -19.14 16.13 4.05
N GLY A 385 -18.77 14.86 4.25
CA GLY A 385 -18.04 14.08 3.24
C GLY A 385 -18.83 13.97 1.93
N LEU A 386 -20.14 13.66 2.01
CA LEU A 386 -21.01 13.57 0.84
C LEU A 386 -21.10 14.89 0.09
N LYS A 387 -21.21 16.01 0.80
CA LYS A 387 -21.25 17.35 0.18
C LYS A 387 -19.98 17.66 -0.62
N ILE A 388 -18.80 17.29 -0.09
CA ILE A 388 -17.51 17.51 -0.77
C ILE A 388 -17.35 16.55 -1.96
N GLY A 389 -17.64 15.27 -1.76
CA GLY A 389 -17.47 14.25 -2.79
C GLY A 389 -18.42 14.43 -3.98
N SER A 390 -19.68 14.81 -3.72
CA SER A 390 -20.71 15.01 -4.75
C SER A 390 -20.53 16.30 -5.56
N ALA A 391 -19.74 17.25 -5.06
CA ALA A 391 -19.39 18.48 -5.77
C ALA A 391 -18.29 18.29 -6.82
N GLN A 392 -17.67 17.10 -6.88
CA GLN A 392 -16.53 16.81 -7.74
C GLN A 392 -16.79 15.56 -8.60
N SER A 393 -15.91 15.31 -9.55
CA SER A 393 -15.96 14.12 -10.41
C SER A 393 -14.62 13.41 -10.37
N GLY A 394 -14.64 12.09 -10.43
CA GLY A 394 -13.45 11.26 -10.40
C GLY A 394 -13.70 9.96 -9.66
N GLN A 395 -12.96 8.92 -10.03
CA GLN A 395 -13.15 7.57 -9.50
C GLN A 395 -13.16 7.52 -7.96
N GLU A 396 -12.24 8.23 -7.30
CA GLU A 396 -12.17 8.27 -5.84
C GLU A 396 -13.41 8.94 -5.21
N CYS A 397 -13.87 10.06 -5.78
CA CYS A 397 -15.11 10.71 -5.35
C CYS A 397 -16.33 9.81 -5.58
N ASP A 398 -16.39 9.14 -6.73
CA ASP A 398 -17.48 8.23 -7.09
C ASP A 398 -17.55 7.03 -6.15
N GLU A 399 -16.42 6.38 -5.89
CA GLU A 399 -16.34 5.26 -4.93
C GLU A 399 -16.68 5.75 -3.51
N GLY A 400 -16.07 6.86 -3.07
CA GLY A 400 -16.29 7.44 -1.75
C GLY A 400 -17.75 7.84 -1.50
N CYS A 401 -18.41 8.51 -2.45
CA CYS A 401 -19.82 8.90 -2.33
C CYS A 401 -20.73 7.69 -2.20
N GLY A 402 -20.48 6.62 -2.97
CA GLY A 402 -21.26 5.40 -2.89
C GLY A 402 -21.21 4.76 -1.49
N VAL A 403 -20.02 4.72 -0.88
CA VAL A 403 -19.82 4.22 0.49
C VAL A 403 -20.47 5.15 1.51
N ILE A 404 -20.29 6.47 1.38
CA ILE A 404 -20.89 7.45 2.29
C ILE A 404 -22.42 7.35 2.29
N LEU A 405 -23.05 7.24 1.12
CA LEU A 405 -24.50 7.07 1.00
C LEU A 405 -24.98 5.79 1.70
N TYR A 406 -24.24 4.68 1.54
CA TYR A 406 -24.56 3.44 2.24
C TYR A 406 -24.45 3.59 3.77
N ASN A 407 -23.36 4.21 4.24
CA ASN A 407 -23.14 4.45 5.66
C ASN A 407 -24.18 5.39 6.27
N LEU A 408 -24.63 6.42 5.54
CA LEU A 408 -25.77 7.25 5.97
C LEU A 408 -27.05 6.42 6.14
N GLY A 409 -27.28 5.46 5.23
CA GLY A 409 -28.37 4.50 5.37
C GLY A 409 -28.28 3.72 6.70
N MET A 410 -27.10 3.21 7.02
CA MET A 410 -26.84 2.50 8.29
C MET A 410 -27.05 3.39 9.51
N LEU A 411 -26.54 4.63 9.48
CA LEU A 411 -26.67 5.57 10.58
C LEU A 411 -28.13 5.94 10.85
N HIS A 412 -28.93 6.15 9.80
CA HIS A 412 -30.36 6.39 9.94
C HIS A 412 -31.11 5.17 10.46
N GLU A 413 -30.68 3.96 10.10
CA GLU A 413 -31.22 2.73 10.67
C GLU A 413 -30.94 2.64 12.18
N MET A 414 -29.72 2.97 12.60
CA MET A 414 -29.34 3.03 14.02
C MET A 414 -30.14 4.08 14.80
N LYS A 415 -30.55 5.18 14.16
CA LYS A 415 -31.45 6.20 14.74
C LYS A 415 -32.92 5.77 14.77
N GLY A 416 -33.29 4.65 14.14
CA GLY A 416 -34.68 4.22 13.96
C GLY A 416 -35.44 4.95 12.84
N ASP A 417 -34.77 5.78 12.03
CA ASP A 417 -35.38 6.46 10.87
C ASP A 417 -35.34 5.53 9.64
N VAL A 418 -36.24 4.54 9.66
CA VAL A 418 -36.36 3.49 8.61
C VAL A 418 -36.60 4.09 7.23
N MET A 419 -37.32 5.21 7.13
CA MET A 419 -37.65 5.84 5.86
C MET A 419 -36.40 6.47 5.22
N LYS A 420 -35.64 7.27 5.98
CA LYS A 420 -34.38 7.83 5.46
C LYS A 420 -33.33 6.77 5.19
N ALA A 421 -33.25 5.73 6.03
CA ALA A 421 -32.34 4.62 5.79
C ALA A 421 -32.59 3.96 4.42
N LYS A 422 -33.86 3.64 4.09
CA LYS A 422 -34.23 3.10 2.78
C LYS A 422 -33.90 4.06 1.63
N ASP A 423 -34.12 5.35 1.82
CA ASP A 423 -33.82 6.36 0.81
C ASP A 423 -32.32 6.38 0.50
N TYR A 424 -31.46 6.48 1.52
CA TYR A 424 -30.00 6.47 1.36
C TYR A 424 -29.47 5.16 0.74
N TYR A 425 -29.99 4.00 1.14
CA TYR A 425 -29.61 2.73 0.49
C TYR A 425 -30.00 2.70 -1.00
N ASN A 426 -31.17 3.25 -1.36
CA ASN A 426 -31.54 3.38 -2.77
C ASN A 426 -30.63 4.36 -3.50
N GLN A 427 -30.29 5.50 -2.90
CA GLN A 427 -29.34 6.45 -3.47
C GLN A 427 -27.97 5.81 -3.71
N SER A 428 -27.42 5.07 -2.73
CA SER A 428 -26.14 4.35 -2.87
C SER A 428 -26.18 3.33 -4.03
N LYS A 429 -27.27 2.56 -4.14
CA LYS A 429 -27.49 1.64 -5.27
C LYS A 429 -27.54 2.36 -6.62
N GLN A 430 -28.30 3.45 -6.73
CA GLN A 430 -28.42 4.22 -7.97
C GLN A 430 -27.09 4.86 -8.35
N HIS A 431 -26.34 5.34 -7.35
CA HIS A 431 -24.99 5.85 -7.55
C HIS A 431 -24.07 4.77 -8.10
N GLY A 432 -24.05 3.58 -7.50
CA GLY A 432 -23.28 2.43 -7.99
C GLY A 432 -23.64 2.02 -9.41
N LEU A 433 -24.93 2.05 -9.78
CA LEU A 433 -25.38 1.80 -11.16
C LEU A 433 -24.87 2.85 -12.15
N LYS A 434 -24.80 4.12 -11.73
CA LYS A 434 -24.31 5.23 -12.56
C LYS A 434 -22.79 5.18 -12.75
N THR A 435 -22.05 4.82 -11.71
CA THR A 435 -20.57 4.86 -11.70
C THR A 435 -19.93 3.53 -12.07
N GLY A 436 -20.70 2.44 -12.12
CA GLY A 436 -20.18 1.08 -12.31
C GLY A 436 -19.53 0.51 -11.04
N PHE A 437 -19.81 1.09 -9.87
CA PHE A 437 -19.30 0.59 -8.59
C PHE A 437 -20.23 -0.49 -8.01
N ASP A 438 -20.05 -1.72 -8.48
CA ASP A 438 -20.92 -2.87 -8.19
C ASP A 438 -21.09 -3.17 -6.69
N GLN A 439 -20.09 -2.85 -5.87
CA GLN A 439 -20.12 -3.15 -4.44
C GLN A 439 -21.23 -2.37 -3.71
N CYS A 440 -21.49 -1.12 -4.10
CA CYS A 440 -22.63 -0.36 -3.59
C CYS A 440 -23.98 -1.02 -3.93
N ILE A 441 -24.09 -1.59 -5.13
CA ILE A 441 -25.32 -2.26 -5.59
C ILE A 441 -25.58 -3.50 -4.72
N VAL A 442 -24.55 -4.33 -4.55
CA VAL A 442 -24.65 -5.58 -3.77
C VAL A 442 -25.03 -5.29 -2.33
N GLU A 443 -24.32 -4.39 -1.66
CA GLU A 443 -24.51 -4.13 -0.24
C GLU A 443 -25.81 -3.39 0.05
N SER A 444 -26.19 -2.43 -0.80
CA SER A 444 -27.48 -1.75 -0.68
C SER A 444 -28.67 -2.70 -0.90
N ASN A 445 -28.59 -3.62 -1.87
CA ASN A 445 -29.64 -4.62 -2.06
C ASN A 445 -29.77 -5.56 -0.86
N LYS A 446 -28.66 -5.98 -0.24
CA LYS A 446 -28.68 -6.78 1.00
C LYS A 446 -29.35 -6.01 2.14
N ALA A 447 -29.00 -4.74 2.33
CA ALA A 447 -29.59 -3.90 3.37
C ALA A 447 -31.10 -3.70 3.16
N LEU A 448 -31.52 -3.35 1.94
CA LEU A 448 -32.93 -3.16 1.60
C LEU A 448 -33.75 -4.44 1.78
N LYS A 449 -33.19 -5.61 1.41
CA LYS A 449 -33.83 -6.91 1.62
C LYS A 449 -34.04 -7.19 3.12
N ARG A 450 -32.99 -7.02 3.93
CA ARG A 450 -33.04 -7.19 5.40
C ARG A 450 -34.10 -6.30 6.04
N MET A 451 -34.21 -5.04 5.61
CA MET A 451 -35.23 -4.12 6.12
C MET A 451 -36.66 -4.51 5.72
N LYS A 452 -36.84 -5.12 4.55
CA LYS A 452 -38.15 -5.61 4.11
C LYS A 452 -38.60 -6.80 4.98
N GLU A 453 -37.71 -7.76 5.19
CA GLU A 453 -37.97 -8.95 6.00
C GLU A 453 -38.29 -8.60 7.46
N ALA A 454 -37.56 -7.64 8.05
CA ALA A 454 -37.82 -7.17 9.41
C ALA A 454 -39.22 -6.52 9.57
N ASN A 455 -39.68 -5.80 8.55
CA ASN A 455 -41.00 -5.14 8.57
C ASN A 455 -42.15 -6.16 8.42
N GLU A 456 -41.97 -7.19 7.59
CA GLU A 456 -42.96 -8.26 7.40
C GLU A 456 -43.09 -9.13 8.66
N GLY A 457 -41.99 -9.45 9.36
CA GLY A 457 -42.03 -10.18 10.62
C GLY A 457 -42.54 -9.38 11.83
N SER A 458 -42.64 -8.05 11.71
CA SER A 458 -43.24 -7.20 12.76
C SER A 458 -44.77 -7.06 12.61
N GLN A 459 -45.33 -7.51 11.49
CA GLN A 459 -46.76 -7.45 11.17
C GLN A 459 -47.49 -8.78 11.34
N SER A 460 -46.74 -9.87 11.58
CA SER A 460 -47.23 -11.21 11.96
C SER A 460 -47.21 -11.39 13.47
#